data_AF-A5GCP9-F1
#
_entry.id   AF-A5GCP9-F1
#
_cell.length_a   1.000
_cell.length_b   1.000
_cell.length_c   1.000
_cell.angle_alpha   90.00
_cell.angle_beta   90.00
_cell.angle_gamma   90.00
#
_symmetry.space_group_name_H-M   'P 1'
#
loop_
_entity.id
_entity.type
_entity.pdbx_description
1 polymer ?
#
loop_
_entity_poly.entity_id
_entity_poly.type
_entity_poly.pdbx_seq_one_letter_code
_entity_poly.pdbx_strand_id
1 'polypeptide(L)' 'MPILNECRLYQQIGEASSDAFVYADREGNIGLWNAGATAMFGYSAAEALGQSLDIIIPENLRARDYF' A
#
# COMPACT_ATOMS: atom_id res chain seq x y z
N MET A 1 1.17 -20.76 -15.42
CA MET A 1 1.15 -19.65 -14.46
C MET A 1 2.36 -18.75 -14.73
N PRO A 2 2.19 -17.59 -15.37
CA PRO A 2 3.19 -16.53 -15.29
C PRO A 2 2.52 -15.21 -14.88
N ILE A 3 2.63 -14.84 -13.61
CA ILE A 3 2.19 -13.51 -13.10
C ILE A 3 3.35 -12.78 -12.39
N LEU A 4 4.58 -13.31 -12.44
CA LEU A 4 5.68 -12.80 -11.61
C LEU A 4 6.50 -11.65 -12.21
N ASN A 5 6.38 -11.34 -13.51
CA ASN A 5 7.26 -10.34 -14.14
C ASN A 5 6.72 -8.90 -14.08
N GLU A 6 5.42 -8.68 -13.95
CA GLU A 6 4.83 -7.32 -13.96
C GLU A 6 4.86 -6.65 -12.57
N CYS A 7 4.71 -7.42 -11.48
CA CYS A 7 4.72 -6.89 -10.11
C CYS A 7 6.03 -6.17 -9.73
N ARG A 8 7.17 -6.63 -10.27
CA ARG A 8 8.48 -6.06 -9.90
C ARG A 8 8.67 -4.64 -10.42
N LEU A 9 8.11 -4.31 -11.58
CA LEU A 9 8.24 -2.98 -12.17
C LEU A 9 7.50 -1.94 -11.32
N TYR A 10 6.28 -2.25 -10.89
CA TYR A 10 5.50 -1.35 -10.04
C TYR A 10 6.14 -1.13 -8.66
N GLN A 11 6.74 -2.18 -8.09
CA GLN A 11 7.51 -2.05 -6.86
C GLN A 11 8.69 -1.09 -7.03
N GLN A 12 9.47 -1.24 -8.10
CA GLN A 12 10.61 -0.36 -8.36
C GLN A 12 10.21 1.09 -8.60
N ILE A 13 9.11 1.32 -9.33
CA ILE A 13 8.59 2.68 -9.57
C ILE A 13 8.08 3.28 -8.26
N GLY A 14 7.31 2.53 -7.48
CA GLY A 14 6.77 2.98 -6.20
C GLY A 14 7.86 3.30 -5.19
N GLU A 15 8.91 2.47 -5.10
CA GLU A 15 10.05 2.71 -4.22
C GLU A 15 10.90 3.92 -4.64
N ALA A 16 11.06 4.16 -5.95
CA ALA A 16 11.84 5.29 -6.46
C ALA A 16 11.07 6.63 -6.44
N SER A 17 9.74 6.59 -6.26
CA SER A 17 8.90 7.78 -6.24
C SER A 17 9.10 8.59 -4.96
N SER A 18 9.16 9.91 -5.09
CA SER A 18 9.11 10.85 -3.97
C SER A 18 7.73 10.96 -3.34
N ASP A 19 6.67 10.68 -4.12
CA ASP A 19 5.29 10.72 -3.64
C ASP A 19 4.94 9.46 -2.82
N ALA A 20 3.94 9.59 -1.96
CA ALA A 20 3.40 8.44 -1.23
C ALA A 20 2.82 7.40 -2.17
N PHE A 21 3.29 6.15 -2.04
CA PHE A 21 2.80 5.02 -2.81
C PHE A 21 2.38 3.89 -1.87
N VAL A 22 1.13 3.46 -2.01
CA VAL A 22 0.52 2.36 -1.26
C VAL A 22 -0.17 1.42 -2.23
N TYR A 23 0.04 0.12 -2.06
CA TYR A 23 -0.71 -0.93 -2.75
C TYR A 23 -1.33 -1.85 -1.72
N ALA A 24 -2.60 -2.23 -1.93
CA ALA A 24 -3.29 -3.23 -1.14
C ALA A 24 -3.91 -4.30 -2.06
N ASP A 25 -4.08 -5.51 -1.52
CA ASP A 25 -4.81 -6.58 -2.18
C ASP A 25 -6.34 -6.35 -2.15
N ARG A 26 -7.11 -7.33 -2.62
CA ARG A 26 -8.58 -7.19 -2.74
C ARG A 26 -9.28 -7.16 -1.38
N GLU A 27 -8.65 -7.79 -0.40
CA GLU A 27 -9.06 -7.83 0.98
C GLU A 27 -8.64 -6.56 1.75
N GLY A 28 -7.94 -5.64 1.08
CA GLY A 28 -7.48 -4.38 1.64
C GLY A 28 -6.18 -4.49 2.43
N ASN A 29 -5.47 -5.63 2.39
CA ASN A 29 -4.20 -5.77 3.09
C ASN A 29 -3.08 -5.09 2.31
N ILE A 30 -2.31 -4.25 2.99
CA ILE A 30 -1.22 -3.47 2.40
C ILE A 30 -0.05 -4.39 2.03
N GLY A 31 0.29 -4.41 0.74
CA GLY A 31 1.42 -5.17 0.17
C GLY A 31 2.62 -4.31 -0.25
N LEU A 32 2.46 -2.99 -0.34
CA LEU A 32 3.55 -2.04 -0.60
C LEU A 32 3.35 -0.77 0.21
N TRP A 33 4.42 -0.32 0.85
CA TRP A 33 4.48 0.92 1.60
C TRP A 33 5.86 1.56 1.42
N ASN A 34 5.94 2.68 0.69
CA ASN A 34 7.22 3.34 0.40
C ASN A 34 7.59 4.40 1.46
N ALA A 35 8.76 5.02 1.30
CA ALA A 35 9.22 6.10 2.17
C ALA A 35 8.29 7.34 2.12
N GLY A 36 7.71 7.65 0.96
CA GLY A 36 6.73 8.72 0.82
C GLY A 36 5.47 8.48 1.65
N ALA A 37 4.95 7.25 1.67
CA ALA A 37 3.79 6.86 2.47
C ALA A 37 4.09 6.96 3.98
N THR A 38 5.30 6.54 4.37
CA THR A 38 5.78 6.73 5.75
C THR A 38 5.79 8.21 6.14
N ALA A 39 6.35 9.07 5.28
CA ALA A 39 6.41 10.51 5.54
C ALA A 39 5.02 11.17 5.59
N MET A 40 4.09 10.71 4.74
CA MET A 40 2.75 11.30 4.63
C MET A 40 1.81 10.87 5.75
N PHE A 41 1.83 9.58 6.12
CA PHE A 41 0.85 8.99 7.03
C PHE A 41 1.42 8.65 8.41
N GLY A 42 2.73 8.70 8.60
CA GLY A 42 3.39 8.55 9.91
C GLY A 42 3.61 7.10 10.37
N TYR A 43 3.15 6.11 9.63
CA TYR A 43 3.40 4.68 9.90
C TYR A 43 4.66 4.22 9.17
N SER A 44 5.54 3.50 9.87
CA SER A 44 6.65 2.82 9.22
C SER A 44 6.16 1.65 8.35
N ALA A 45 6.98 1.23 7.38
CA ALA A 45 6.67 0.04 6.57
C ALA A 45 6.47 -1.22 7.43
N ALA A 46 7.21 -1.35 8.55
CA ALA A 46 7.07 -2.48 9.47
C ALA A 46 5.72 -2.48 10.20
N GLU A 47 5.14 -1.31 10.43
CA GLU A 47 3.82 -1.17 11.04
C GLU A 47 2.69 -1.31 10.02
N ALA A 48 2.91 -0.87 8.78
CA ALA A 48 1.88 -0.80 7.75
C ALA A 48 1.73 -2.08 6.92
N LEU A 49 2.83 -2.77 6.59
CA LEU A 49 2.77 -3.95 5.73
C LEU A 49 1.97 -5.08 6.39
N GLY A 50 1.05 -5.67 5.63
CA GLY A 50 0.13 -6.71 6.11
C GLY A 50 -1.04 -6.18 6.97
N GLN A 51 -1.10 -4.89 7.28
CA GLN A 51 -2.28 -4.28 7.90
C GLN A 51 -3.35 -3.95 6.86
N SER A 52 -4.58 -3.75 7.32
CA SER A 52 -5.65 -3.19 6.49
C SER A 52 -5.34 -1.74 6.07
N LEU A 53 -5.74 -1.36 4.86
CA LEU A 53 -5.72 0.01 4.35
C LEU A 53 -6.49 0.99 5.25
N ASP A 54 -7.39 0.49 6.09
CA ASP A 54 -8.15 1.24 7.09
C ASP A 54 -7.29 2.06 8.07
N ILE A 55 -6.00 1.73 8.24
CA ILE A 55 -5.08 2.50 9.10
C ILE A 55 -4.91 3.95 8.63
N ILE A 56 -5.15 4.24 7.35
CA ILE A 56 -5.08 5.58 6.77
C ILE A 56 -6.42 6.11 6.23
N ILE A 57 -7.46 5.29 6.22
CA ILE A 57 -8.80 5.68 5.74
C ILE A 57 -9.69 6.03 6.94
N PRO A 58 -10.20 7.28 7.03
CA PRO A 58 -11.18 7.66 8.04
C PRO A 58 -12.39 6.72 8.07
N GLU A 59 -12.90 6.42 9.26
CA GLU A 59 -13.93 5.39 9.46
C GLU A 59 -15.17 5.58 8.56
N ASN A 60 -15.60 6.83 8.36
CA ASN A 60 -16.76 7.16 7.54
C ASN A 60 -16.54 6.98 6.02
N LEU A 61 -15.30 6.71 5.58
CA LEU A 61 -14.91 6.51 4.19
C LEU A 61 -14.45 5.08 3.90
N ARG A 62 -14.42 4.20 4.91
CA ARG A 62 -14.00 2.81 4.74
C ARG A 62 -15.00 2.06 3.88
N ALA A 63 -14.50 1.33 2.89
CA ALA A 63 -15.32 0.45 2.08
C ALA A 63 -15.60 -0.84 2.86
N ARG A 64 -16.80 -1.40 2.73
CA ARG A 64 -17.08 -2.75 3.24
C ARG A 64 -16.40 -3.83 2.40
N ASP A 65 -16.27 -3.55 1.10
CA ASP A 65 -15.64 -4.41 0.10
C ASP A 65 -14.74 -3.51 -0.75
N TYR A 66 -13.42 -3.72 -0.68
CA TYR A 66 -12.45 -2.85 -1.34
C TYR A 66 -12.41 -3.04 -2.87
N PHE A 67 -13.05 -4.08 -3.43
CA PHE A 67 -13.21 -4.35 -4.86
C PHE A 67 -14.46 -5.19 -5.19
#